data_AF-A0A923QT12-F1
#
_entry.id   AF-A0A923QT12-F1
#
_cell.length_a   1.000
_cell.length_b   1.000
_cell.length_c   1.000
_cell.angle_alpha   90.00
_cell.angle_beta   90.00
_cell.angle_gamma   90.00
#
_symmetry.space_group_name_H-M   'P 1'
#
loop_
_entity.id
_entity.type
_entity.pdbx_description
1 polymer ?
#
loop_
_entity_poly.entity_id
_entity_poly.type
_entity_poly.pdbx_seq_one_letter_code
_entity_poly.pdbx_strand_id
1 'polypeptide(L)'
;MQSKKLAAFAKLMKLAPWQSKPQAKALRANIALFLKARASLEKLPPRAKKISPLAGQAFDAFFLAQSSLYRKSRELFLEADGEFQARLSSSPRSLSSAILLENRIQYSPTEDELFWMATDDAEKKNDEGLLRIVSYSTSVFHEQTHRILWQILPLPRTRKPEDLRRYLNFIEAVVVGIDMALGDELGPELSSFGYLSGTIYDPGSYAQFESARERRNYLHIAIRTTYLALEPFDATKVDRALSQWLPEWMPSLPREAGVHAVKRALRLDDAFIEVTNLAWQKKHLETFKKFLGEKARAKRGMNSAVFTLSPDAQSWIDPYLVVEKVFDHLGL
;
A
#
# COMPACT_ATOMS: atom_id res chain seq x y z
N MET A 1 -9.11 30.30 18.36
CA MET A 1 -8.68 28.88 18.48
C MET A 1 -9.48 27.91 17.59
N GLN A 2 -10.79 28.14 17.35
CA GLN A 2 -11.61 27.32 16.45
C GLN A 2 -11.22 27.41 14.95
N SER A 3 -10.79 28.56 14.43
CA SER A 3 -10.43 28.69 13.00
C SER A 3 -9.17 27.90 12.60
N LYS A 4 -8.18 27.75 13.50
CA LYS A 4 -7.00 26.90 13.26
C LYS A 4 -7.35 25.41 13.27
N LYS A 5 -8.29 24.98 14.12
CA LYS A 5 -8.81 23.60 14.12
C LYS A 5 -9.63 23.31 12.87
N LEU A 6 -10.44 24.27 12.39
CA LEU A 6 -11.18 24.18 11.13
C LEU A 6 -10.26 24.17 9.91
N ALA A 7 -9.20 24.97 9.89
CA ALA A 7 -8.21 24.95 8.82
C ALA A 7 -7.38 23.65 8.82
N ALA A 8 -7.01 23.14 9.99
CA ALA A 8 -6.36 21.83 10.12
C ALA A 8 -7.30 20.70 9.71
N PHE A 9 -8.58 20.76 10.09
CA PHE A 9 -9.61 19.81 9.68
C PHE A 9 -9.89 19.88 8.17
N ALA A 10 -9.93 21.07 7.57
CA ALA A 10 -10.06 21.25 6.13
C ALA A 10 -8.82 20.78 5.36
N LYS A 11 -7.62 20.93 5.92
CA LYS A 11 -6.38 20.34 5.38
C LYS A 11 -6.38 18.81 5.54
N LEU A 12 -6.97 18.28 6.61
CA LEU A 12 -7.26 16.85 6.80
C LEU A 12 -8.35 16.33 5.85
N MET A 13 -9.36 17.12 5.50
CA MET A 13 -10.38 16.73 4.51
C MET A 13 -9.85 16.81 3.08
N LYS A 14 -8.77 17.59 2.85
CA LYS A 14 -7.95 17.55 1.64
C LYS A 14 -7.02 16.32 1.56
N LEU A 15 -6.96 15.45 2.59
CA LEU A 15 -6.23 14.15 2.57
C LEU A 15 -6.84 13.11 1.62
N ALA A 16 -7.92 13.46 0.94
CA ALA A 16 -8.37 12.71 -0.21
C ALA A 16 -7.82 13.41 -1.45
N PRO A 17 -6.78 12.90 -2.14
CA PRO A 17 -6.35 13.39 -3.46
C PRO A 17 -7.42 13.23 -4.57
N TRP A 18 -8.68 13.01 -4.18
CA TRP A 18 -9.76 12.37 -4.95
C TRP A 18 -10.92 13.31 -5.24
N GLN A 19 -10.67 14.57 -5.59
CA GLN A 19 -11.75 15.56 -5.76
C GLN A 19 -11.62 16.38 -7.04
N SER A 20 -11.36 15.71 -8.16
CA SER A 20 -11.42 16.38 -9.47
C SER A 20 -12.45 15.74 -10.39
N LYS A 21 -13.22 16.56 -11.12
CA LYS A 21 -14.13 16.09 -12.19
C LYS A 21 -13.45 15.13 -13.18
N PRO A 22 -12.18 15.34 -13.58
CA PRO A 22 -11.44 14.37 -14.40
C PRO A 22 -11.34 12.96 -13.78
N GLN A 23 -11.09 12.84 -12.47
CA GLN A 23 -11.03 11.55 -11.79
C GLN A 23 -12.40 10.86 -11.76
N ALA A 24 -13.47 11.60 -11.47
CA ALA A 24 -14.83 11.04 -11.52
C ALA A 24 -15.19 10.55 -12.93
N LYS A 25 -14.80 11.29 -13.97
CA LYS A 25 -14.97 10.86 -15.37
C LYS A 25 -14.16 9.60 -15.69
N ALA A 26 -12.90 9.54 -15.26
CA ALA A 26 -12.03 8.37 -15.45
C ALA A 26 -12.57 7.13 -14.72
N LEU A 27 -13.01 7.29 -13.47
CA LEU A 27 -13.61 6.23 -12.69
C LEU A 27 -14.87 5.65 -13.36
N ARG A 28 -15.78 6.50 -13.86
CA ARG A 28 -16.94 6.01 -14.62
C ARG A 28 -16.56 5.26 -15.88
N ALA A 29 -15.57 5.76 -16.63
CA ALA A 29 -15.08 5.07 -17.81
C ALA A 29 -14.55 3.68 -17.44
N ASN A 30 -13.82 3.57 -16.34
CA ASN A 30 -13.28 2.30 -15.86
C ASN A 30 -14.36 1.35 -15.33
N ILE A 31 -15.39 1.86 -14.62
CA ILE A 31 -16.54 1.04 -14.19
C ILE A 31 -17.28 0.50 -15.42
N ALA A 32 -17.47 1.31 -16.46
CA ALA A 32 -18.09 0.84 -17.70
C ALA A 32 -17.24 -0.23 -18.41
N LEU A 33 -15.91 -0.09 -18.41
CA LEU A 33 -14.99 -1.13 -18.92
C LEU A 33 -15.08 -2.41 -18.09
N PHE A 34 -15.11 -2.28 -16.76
CA PHE A 34 -15.29 -3.42 -15.86
C PHE A 34 -16.58 -4.17 -16.15
N LEU A 35 -17.71 -3.48 -16.31
CA LEU A 35 -19.00 -4.12 -16.62
C LEU A 35 -18.93 -4.95 -17.91
N LYS A 36 -18.21 -4.45 -18.93
CA LYS A 36 -17.94 -5.21 -20.16
C LYS A 36 -17.04 -6.42 -19.92
N ALA A 37 -16.02 -6.28 -19.07
CA ALA A 37 -15.09 -7.35 -18.74
C ALA A 37 -15.72 -8.43 -17.84
N ARG A 38 -16.62 -8.06 -16.92
CA ARG A 38 -17.33 -8.97 -16.01
C ARG A 38 -18.13 -10.02 -16.76
N ALA A 39 -18.84 -9.61 -17.82
CA ALA A 39 -19.57 -10.52 -18.71
C ALA A 39 -18.66 -11.57 -19.38
N SER A 40 -17.35 -11.28 -19.50
CA SER A 40 -16.34 -12.21 -20.01
C SER A 40 -15.70 -13.05 -18.91
N LEU A 41 -15.58 -12.52 -17.68
CA LEU A 41 -15.07 -13.26 -16.51
C LEU A 41 -16.04 -14.33 -16.02
N GLU A 42 -17.34 -14.11 -16.13
CA GLU A 42 -18.38 -15.12 -15.85
C GLU A 42 -18.27 -16.34 -16.78
N LYS A 43 -17.58 -16.21 -17.92
CA LYS A 43 -17.34 -17.29 -18.90
C LYS A 43 -16.02 -18.02 -18.69
N LEU A 44 -15.13 -17.54 -17.82
CA LEU A 44 -13.89 -18.25 -17.53
C LEU A 44 -14.22 -19.51 -16.72
N PRO A 45 -13.63 -20.67 -17.06
CA PRO A 45 -13.82 -21.87 -16.27
C PRO A 45 -13.38 -21.57 -14.83
N PRO A 46 -14.10 -22.07 -13.81
CA PRO A 46 -13.70 -21.88 -12.44
C PRO A 46 -12.32 -22.51 -12.25
N ARG A 47 -11.26 -21.71 -12.28
CA ARG A 47 -9.96 -22.10 -11.71
C ARG A 47 -10.28 -22.59 -10.30
N ALA A 48 -9.77 -23.75 -9.88
CA ALA A 48 -10.02 -24.29 -8.54
C ALA A 48 -9.75 -23.21 -7.47
N LYS A 49 -10.80 -22.52 -7.01
CA LYS A 49 -10.66 -21.31 -6.21
C LYS A 49 -10.43 -21.75 -4.77
N LYS A 50 -9.17 -21.84 -4.35
CA LYS A 50 -8.83 -21.97 -2.92
C LYS A 50 -9.30 -20.76 -2.10
N ILE A 51 -9.55 -19.62 -2.75
CA ILE A 51 -9.93 -18.35 -2.13
C ILE A 51 -11.24 -17.85 -2.73
N SER A 52 -12.21 -17.55 -1.86
CA SER A 52 -13.45 -16.89 -2.21
C SER A 52 -13.30 -15.35 -2.25
N PRO A 53 -13.92 -14.66 -3.22
CA PRO A 53 -13.99 -13.20 -3.21
C PRO A 53 -14.69 -12.65 -1.97
N LEU A 54 -14.31 -11.45 -1.56
CA LEU A 54 -14.98 -10.70 -0.49
C LEU A 54 -16.28 -10.10 -0.98
N ALA A 55 -17.37 -10.46 -0.31
CA ALA A 55 -18.69 -9.93 -0.63
C ALA A 55 -18.69 -8.39 -0.55
N GLY A 56 -19.04 -7.75 -1.67
CA GLY A 56 -19.18 -6.30 -1.79
C GLY A 56 -17.89 -5.48 -1.78
N GLN A 57 -16.71 -6.09 -1.57
CA GLN A 57 -15.45 -5.36 -1.73
C GLN A 57 -15.27 -5.02 -3.21
N ALA A 58 -15.08 -3.74 -3.50
CA ALA A 58 -14.90 -3.24 -4.86
C ALA A 58 -13.88 -4.09 -5.63
N PHE A 59 -14.36 -4.78 -6.66
CA PHE A 59 -13.57 -5.47 -7.69
C PHE A 59 -12.60 -6.56 -7.17
N ASP A 60 -12.79 -7.07 -5.95
CA ASP A 60 -11.90 -8.10 -5.36
C ASP A 60 -11.83 -9.37 -6.22
N ALA A 61 -12.99 -9.86 -6.68
CA ALA A 61 -13.07 -11.04 -7.55
C ALA A 61 -12.27 -10.86 -8.85
N PHE A 62 -12.22 -9.63 -9.36
CA PHE A 62 -11.50 -9.28 -10.58
C PHE A 62 -10.00 -9.25 -10.35
N PHE A 63 -9.50 -8.58 -9.30
CA PHE A 63 -8.07 -8.58 -9.00
C PHE A 63 -7.55 -9.97 -8.62
N LEU A 64 -8.36 -10.79 -7.93
CA LEU A 64 -8.07 -12.22 -7.73
C LEU A 64 -7.95 -12.98 -9.05
N ALA A 65 -8.68 -12.62 -10.11
CA ALA A 65 -8.56 -13.27 -11.41
C ALA A 65 -7.32 -12.80 -12.19
N GLN A 66 -7.03 -11.50 -12.15
CA GLN A 66 -6.01 -10.87 -12.99
C GLN A 66 -4.59 -11.00 -12.42
N SER A 67 -4.42 -10.94 -11.10
CA SER A 67 -3.09 -10.84 -10.48
C SER A 67 -2.70 -12.08 -9.67
N SER A 68 -1.54 -12.66 -9.97
CA SER A 68 -0.88 -13.66 -9.13
C SER A 68 -0.43 -13.08 -7.80
N LEU A 69 0.12 -11.87 -7.78
CA LEU A 69 0.58 -11.23 -6.55
C LEU A 69 -0.58 -10.95 -5.59
N TYR A 70 -1.70 -10.43 -6.10
CA TYR A 70 -2.91 -10.20 -5.32
C TYR A 70 -3.46 -11.50 -4.72
N ARG A 71 -3.52 -12.58 -5.53
CA ARG A 71 -3.89 -13.91 -5.04
C ARG A 71 -2.92 -14.40 -3.96
N LYS A 72 -1.62 -14.32 -4.19
CA LYS A 72 -0.61 -14.83 -3.26
C LYS A 72 -0.64 -14.08 -1.93
N SER A 73 -0.80 -12.76 -1.96
CA SER A 73 -1.00 -11.94 -0.75
C SER A 73 -2.22 -12.41 0.04
N ARG A 74 -3.34 -12.67 -0.65
CA ARG A 74 -4.55 -13.20 -0.01
C ARG A 74 -4.35 -14.59 0.60
N GLU A 75 -3.65 -15.50 -0.08
CA GLU A 75 -3.33 -16.84 0.43
C GLU A 75 -2.51 -16.72 1.72
N LEU A 76 -1.42 -15.96 1.69
CA LEU A 76 -0.52 -15.78 2.82
C LEU A 76 -1.20 -15.14 4.03
N PHE A 77 -2.08 -14.17 3.80
CA PHE A 77 -2.84 -13.56 4.90
C PHE A 77 -3.80 -14.56 5.54
N LEU A 78 -4.51 -15.38 4.75
CA LEU A 78 -5.40 -16.42 5.26
C LEU A 78 -4.63 -17.57 5.95
N GLU A 79 -3.49 -17.98 5.39
CA GLU A 79 -2.58 -18.98 6.01
C GLU A 79 -2.03 -18.51 7.36
N ALA A 80 -1.95 -17.20 7.57
CA ALA A 80 -1.55 -16.59 8.83
C ALA A 80 -2.73 -16.31 9.77
N ASP A 81 -3.86 -17.03 9.63
CA ASP A 81 -5.10 -16.85 10.40
C ASP A 81 -5.70 -15.44 10.30
N GLY A 82 -5.50 -14.78 9.16
CA GLY A 82 -6.03 -13.46 8.89
C GLY A 82 -7.53 -13.45 8.64
N GLU A 83 -8.25 -12.51 9.25
CA GLU A 83 -9.70 -12.38 9.09
C GLU A 83 -10.12 -11.16 8.26
N PHE A 84 -11.17 -11.30 7.46
CA PHE A 84 -11.84 -10.18 6.80
C PHE A 84 -13.21 -9.93 7.42
N GLN A 85 -13.54 -8.66 7.66
CA GLN A 85 -14.84 -8.26 8.18
C GLN A 85 -15.47 -7.17 7.31
N ALA A 86 -16.64 -7.49 6.74
CA ALA A 86 -17.46 -6.51 6.03
C ALA A 86 -18.05 -5.52 7.04
N ARG A 87 -17.48 -4.32 7.12
CA ARG A 87 -17.90 -3.26 8.04
C ARG A 87 -17.49 -1.91 7.47
N LEU A 88 -18.40 -0.93 7.54
CA LEU A 88 -18.12 0.44 7.13
C LEU A 88 -16.83 0.96 7.80
N SER A 89 -15.81 1.17 6.98
CA SER A 89 -14.50 1.70 7.34
C SER A 89 -14.09 2.71 6.28
N SER A 90 -14.14 3.99 6.64
CA SER A 90 -13.66 5.06 5.77
C SER A 90 -12.13 5.10 5.74
N SER A 91 -11.55 5.64 4.67
CA SER A 91 -10.08 5.78 4.58
C SER A 91 -9.48 6.56 5.77
N PRO A 92 -10.08 7.66 6.28
CA PRO A 92 -9.58 8.30 7.50
C PRO A 92 -9.59 7.40 8.74
N ARG A 93 -10.55 6.48 8.84
CA ARG A 93 -10.61 5.53 9.95
C ARG A 93 -9.53 4.47 9.82
N SER A 94 -9.33 3.89 8.65
CA SER A 94 -8.25 2.90 8.44
C SER A 94 -6.88 3.52 8.73
N LEU A 95 -6.63 4.72 8.21
CA LEU A 95 -5.37 5.46 8.37
C LEU A 95 -5.07 5.98 9.79
N SER A 96 -6.03 5.97 10.71
CA SER A 96 -5.87 6.55 12.06
C SER A 96 -6.13 5.56 13.21
N SER A 97 -6.50 4.32 12.89
CA SER A 97 -6.89 3.28 13.83
C SER A 97 -5.71 2.35 14.17
N ALA A 98 -5.71 1.82 15.39
CA ALA A 98 -4.74 0.80 15.82
C ALA A 98 -5.04 -0.59 15.21
N ILE A 99 -6.16 -0.74 14.48
CA ILE A 99 -6.59 -2.01 13.86
C ILE A 99 -5.55 -2.57 12.86
N LEU A 100 -4.62 -1.72 12.39
CA LEU A 100 -3.43 -2.12 11.62
C LEU A 100 -2.60 -3.23 12.31
N LEU A 101 -2.63 -3.26 13.63
CA LEU A 101 -1.89 -4.22 14.45
C LEU A 101 -2.68 -5.50 14.75
N GLU A 102 -3.98 -5.51 14.44
CA GLU A 102 -4.81 -6.70 14.56
C GLU A 102 -4.66 -7.56 13.30
N ASN A 103 -4.74 -8.88 13.44
CA ASN A 103 -4.71 -9.81 12.31
C ASN A 103 -6.06 -9.89 11.59
N ARG A 104 -6.68 -8.73 11.41
CA ARG A 104 -8.02 -8.55 10.88
C ARG A 104 -8.07 -7.30 10.01
N ILE A 105 -8.77 -7.40 8.91
CA ILE A 105 -9.00 -6.31 7.96
C ILE A 105 -10.49 -6.01 7.90
N GLN A 106 -10.87 -4.78 8.24
CA GLN A 106 -12.22 -4.27 8.02
C GLN A 106 -12.29 -3.60 6.65
N TYR A 107 -13.31 -3.92 5.88
CA TYR A 107 -13.53 -3.35 4.56
C TYR A 107 -15.00 -2.96 4.37
N SER A 108 -15.25 -1.87 3.64
CA SER A 108 -16.60 -1.43 3.33
C SER A 108 -17.09 -2.15 2.07
N PRO A 109 -18.27 -2.79 2.09
CA PRO A 109 -18.85 -3.38 0.89
C PRO A 109 -19.44 -2.27 -0.01
N THR A 110 -18.60 -1.64 -0.84
CA THR A 110 -18.96 -0.48 -1.68
C THR A 110 -19.19 -0.81 -3.15
N GLU A 111 -18.96 -2.05 -3.59
CA GLU A 111 -19.02 -2.42 -5.01
C GLU A 111 -20.38 -2.09 -5.64
N ASP A 112 -21.48 -2.53 -5.04
CA ASP A 112 -22.83 -2.30 -5.58
C ASP A 112 -23.20 -0.80 -5.60
N GLU A 113 -22.77 -0.06 -4.58
CA GLU A 113 -22.96 1.40 -4.51
C GLU A 113 -22.18 2.13 -5.61
N LEU A 114 -20.94 1.71 -5.89
CA LEU A 114 -20.15 2.25 -7.00
C LEU A 114 -20.83 2.00 -8.34
N PHE A 115 -21.40 0.80 -8.54
CA PHE A 115 -22.14 0.49 -9.76
C PHE A 115 -23.41 1.31 -9.90
N TRP A 116 -24.24 1.35 -8.86
CA TRP A 116 -25.48 2.11 -8.87
C TRP A 116 -25.19 3.59 -9.18
N MET A 117 -24.28 4.23 -8.44
CA MET A 117 -23.89 5.63 -8.65
C MET A 117 -23.32 5.90 -10.06
N ALA A 118 -22.62 4.94 -10.65
CA ALA A 118 -22.05 5.10 -11.99
C ALA A 118 -23.06 4.88 -13.13
N THR A 119 -24.16 4.18 -12.88
CA THR A 119 -25.08 3.72 -13.95
C THR A 119 -26.50 4.26 -13.84
N ASP A 120 -26.96 4.65 -12.66
CA ASP A 120 -28.29 5.20 -12.42
C ASP A 120 -28.47 6.55 -13.11
N ASP A 121 -29.62 6.76 -13.76
CA ASP A 121 -29.86 7.96 -14.57
C ASP A 121 -29.90 9.26 -13.75
N ALA A 122 -30.34 9.19 -12.49
CA ALA A 122 -30.37 10.34 -11.59
C ALA A 122 -28.96 10.65 -11.04
N GLU A 123 -28.16 9.62 -10.78
CA GLU A 123 -26.87 9.77 -10.09
C GLU A 123 -25.64 9.81 -11.00
N LYS A 124 -25.71 9.33 -12.25
CA LYS A 124 -24.54 9.22 -13.15
C LYS A 124 -23.83 10.54 -13.46
N LYS A 125 -24.41 11.70 -13.12
CA LYS A 125 -23.81 13.04 -13.24
C LYS A 125 -23.30 13.60 -11.90
N ASN A 126 -23.54 12.91 -10.79
CA ASN A 126 -23.13 13.28 -9.44
C ASN A 126 -21.67 12.88 -9.17
N ASP A 127 -20.73 13.67 -9.69
CA ASP A 127 -19.28 13.44 -9.49
C ASP A 127 -18.91 13.37 -8.00
N GLU A 128 -19.53 14.23 -7.17
CA GLU A 128 -19.24 14.30 -5.75
C GLU A 128 -19.71 13.06 -4.99
N GLY A 129 -20.92 12.57 -5.30
CA GLY A 129 -21.46 11.33 -4.73
C GLY A 129 -20.58 10.12 -5.03
N LEU A 130 -20.12 9.99 -6.29
CA LEU A 130 -19.23 8.91 -6.70
C LEU A 130 -17.89 8.94 -5.95
N LEU A 131 -17.24 10.09 -5.86
CA LEU A 131 -15.97 10.23 -5.13
C LEU A 131 -16.15 10.03 -3.62
N ARG A 132 -17.33 10.37 -3.08
CA ARG A 132 -17.67 10.10 -1.68
C ARG A 132 -17.76 8.60 -1.41
N ILE A 133 -18.37 7.81 -2.29
CA ILE A 133 -18.42 6.35 -2.12
C ILE A 133 -17.01 5.74 -2.12
N VAL A 134 -16.14 6.19 -3.02
CA VAL A 134 -14.73 5.75 -3.05
C VAL A 134 -14.00 6.04 -1.74
N SER A 135 -14.34 7.12 -1.02
CA SER A 135 -13.75 7.43 0.29
C SER A 135 -14.09 6.43 1.40
N TYR A 136 -15.06 5.53 1.14
CA TYR A 136 -15.36 4.39 2.01
C TYR A 136 -14.59 3.12 1.62
N SER A 137 -13.87 3.12 0.50
CA SER A 137 -12.97 2.04 0.12
C SER A 137 -11.67 2.10 0.95
N THR A 138 -11.16 0.92 1.26
CA THR A 138 -9.82 0.72 1.81
C THR A 138 -9.08 -0.25 0.89
N SER A 139 -7.81 0.02 0.61
CA SER A 139 -6.96 -0.90 -0.14
C SER A 139 -6.71 -2.15 0.70
N VAL A 140 -7.49 -3.20 0.44
CA VAL A 140 -7.37 -4.48 1.14
C VAL A 140 -5.98 -5.08 0.93
N PHE A 141 -5.40 -4.92 -0.27
CA PHE A 141 -4.06 -5.43 -0.58
C PHE A 141 -2.96 -4.74 0.23
N HIS A 142 -3.04 -3.42 0.38
CA HIS A 142 -2.10 -2.65 1.21
C HIS A 142 -2.17 -3.11 2.68
N GLU A 143 -3.39 -3.24 3.22
CA GLU A 143 -3.61 -3.73 4.59
C GLU A 143 -3.15 -5.18 4.80
N GLN A 144 -3.38 -6.07 3.83
CA GLN A 144 -2.87 -7.45 3.85
C GLN A 144 -1.35 -7.46 3.95
N THR A 145 -0.70 -6.64 3.13
CA THR A 145 0.77 -6.58 3.06
C THR A 145 1.36 -6.20 4.41
N HIS A 146 0.82 -5.20 5.12
CA HIS A 146 1.25 -4.90 6.49
C HIS A 146 1.18 -6.12 7.40
N ARG A 147 0.06 -6.86 7.37
CA ARG A 147 -0.18 -8.00 8.28
C ARG A 147 0.71 -9.20 7.96
N ILE A 148 1.00 -9.45 6.69
CA ILE A 148 2.00 -10.44 6.27
C ILE A 148 3.38 -10.03 6.79
N LEU A 149 3.77 -8.77 6.58
CA LEU A 149 5.06 -8.25 7.04
C LEU A 149 5.23 -8.35 8.56
N TRP A 150 4.18 -8.13 9.35
CA TRP A 150 4.22 -8.33 10.80
C TRP A 150 4.60 -9.75 11.25
N GLN A 151 4.34 -10.76 10.41
CA GLN A 151 4.69 -12.14 10.72
C GLN A 151 6.14 -12.44 10.34
N ILE A 152 6.55 -12.03 9.13
CA ILE A 152 7.81 -12.47 8.53
C ILE A 152 8.99 -11.56 8.85
N LEU A 153 8.75 -10.27 9.12
CA LEU A 153 9.84 -9.36 9.38
C LEU A 153 10.51 -9.63 10.74
N PRO A 154 11.84 -9.47 10.81
CA PRO A 154 12.55 -9.49 12.08
C PRO A 154 12.10 -8.32 12.96
N LEU A 155 12.11 -8.53 14.28
CA LEU A 155 11.68 -7.52 15.25
C LEU A 155 12.79 -6.46 15.42
N PRO A 156 12.44 -5.20 15.72
CA PRO A 156 13.45 -4.16 15.94
C PRO A 156 14.29 -4.48 17.20
N ARG A 157 15.60 -4.22 17.11
CA ARG A 157 16.56 -4.49 18.19
C ARG A 157 16.23 -3.80 19.50
N THR A 158 15.78 -2.54 19.42
CA THR A 158 15.39 -1.77 20.59
C THR A 158 13.96 -1.27 20.45
N ARG A 159 13.34 -0.95 21.58
CA ARG A 159 12.01 -0.34 21.65
C ARG A 159 12.06 1.15 21.96
N LYS A 160 13.21 1.78 21.70
CA LYS A 160 13.32 3.24 21.77
C LYS A 160 12.39 3.86 20.72
N PRO A 161 11.72 4.99 21.02
CA PRO A 161 10.78 5.61 20.09
C PRO A 161 11.34 5.78 18.68
N GLU A 162 12.62 6.15 18.56
CA GLU A 162 13.24 6.47 17.27
C GLU A 162 13.47 5.21 16.42
N ASP A 163 13.83 4.11 17.06
CA ASP A 163 14.02 2.83 16.38
C ASP A 163 12.67 2.23 15.96
N LEU A 164 11.62 2.45 16.77
CA LEU A 164 10.25 2.05 16.43
C LEU A 164 9.69 2.86 15.26
N ARG A 165 9.94 4.17 15.23
CA ARG A 165 9.60 5.02 14.06
C ARG A 165 10.28 4.49 12.80
N ARG A 166 11.61 4.32 12.83
CA ARG A 166 12.36 3.83 11.67
C ARG A 166 11.83 2.48 11.19
N TYR A 167 11.52 1.59 12.13
CA TYR A 167 10.92 0.30 11.82
C TYR A 167 9.57 0.45 11.11
N LEU A 168 8.67 1.29 11.64
CA LEU A 168 7.37 1.55 11.02
C LEU A 168 7.51 2.19 9.62
N ASN A 169 8.39 3.17 9.47
CA ASN A 169 8.70 3.80 8.18
C ASN A 169 9.29 2.81 7.17
N PHE A 170 10.11 1.86 7.63
CA PHE A 170 10.63 0.80 6.76
C PHE A 170 9.53 -0.17 6.33
N ILE A 171 8.64 -0.60 7.22
CA ILE A 171 7.50 -1.44 6.84
C ILE A 171 6.63 -0.71 5.81
N GLU A 172 6.28 0.54 6.06
CA GLU A 172 5.48 1.34 5.12
C GLU A 172 6.17 1.40 3.75
N ALA A 173 7.47 1.64 3.73
CA ALA A 173 8.22 1.67 2.49
C ALA A 173 8.19 0.35 1.72
N VAL A 174 8.29 -0.79 2.43
CA VAL A 174 8.17 -2.12 1.82
C VAL A 174 6.75 -2.35 1.29
N VAL A 175 5.71 -1.96 2.04
CA VAL A 175 4.31 -2.06 1.60
C VAL A 175 4.10 -1.26 0.31
N VAL A 176 4.53 0.00 0.29
CA VAL A 176 4.46 0.87 -0.89
C VAL A 176 5.21 0.27 -2.09
N GLY A 177 6.37 -0.35 -1.87
CA GLY A 177 7.09 -1.07 -2.93
C GLY A 177 6.30 -2.26 -3.49
N ILE A 178 5.61 -3.01 -2.63
CA ILE A 178 4.78 -4.15 -3.04
C ILE A 178 3.51 -3.68 -3.77
N ASP A 179 2.92 -2.55 -3.35
CA ASP A 179 1.83 -1.86 -4.05
C ASP A 179 2.24 -1.45 -5.47
N MET A 180 3.45 -0.88 -5.63
CA MET A 180 4.00 -0.58 -6.97
C MET A 180 4.16 -1.85 -7.81
N ALA A 181 4.65 -2.94 -7.20
CA ALA A 181 4.82 -4.22 -7.88
C ALA A 181 3.48 -4.79 -8.36
N LEU A 182 2.40 -4.64 -7.59
CA LEU A 182 1.04 -4.99 -8.02
C LEU A 182 0.60 -4.14 -9.21
N GLY A 183 0.82 -2.82 -9.16
CA GLY A 183 0.53 -1.93 -10.28
C GLY A 183 1.28 -2.33 -11.57
N ASP A 184 2.54 -2.75 -11.45
CA ASP A 184 3.35 -3.24 -12.58
C ASP A 184 2.86 -4.59 -13.12
N GLU A 185 2.34 -5.48 -12.27
CA GLU A 185 1.77 -6.75 -12.72
C GLU A 185 0.45 -6.55 -13.47
N LEU A 186 -0.36 -5.59 -13.02
CA LEU A 186 -1.66 -5.26 -13.59
C LEU A 186 -1.56 -4.45 -14.89
N GLY A 187 -0.47 -3.70 -15.06
CA GLY A 187 -0.32 -2.76 -16.17
C GLY A 187 -1.09 -1.44 -15.94
N PRO A 188 -0.88 -0.44 -16.81
CA PRO A 188 -1.31 0.94 -16.57
C PRO A 188 -2.84 1.10 -16.47
N GLU A 189 -3.60 0.41 -17.32
CA GLU A 189 -5.07 0.53 -17.35
C GLU A 189 -5.70 -0.05 -16.08
N LEU A 190 -5.33 -1.28 -15.72
CA LEU A 190 -5.91 -1.97 -14.56
C LEU A 190 -5.39 -1.39 -13.24
N SER A 191 -4.13 -0.95 -13.17
CA SER A 191 -3.63 -0.25 -12.00
C SER A 191 -4.39 1.06 -11.77
N SER A 192 -4.58 1.87 -12.83
CA SER A 192 -5.35 3.12 -12.74
C SER A 192 -6.78 2.87 -12.27
N PHE A 193 -7.42 1.81 -12.76
CA PHE A 193 -8.76 1.41 -12.30
C PHE A 193 -8.78 1.01 -10.82
N GLY A 194 -7.85 0.18 -10.37
CA GLY A 194 -7.74 -0.23 -8.98
C GLY A 194 -7.50 0.95 -8.05
N TYR A 195 -6.64 1.87 -8.45
CA TYR A 195 -6.35 3.10 -7.71
C TYR A 195 -7.60 3.98 -7.61
N LEU A 196 -8.23 4.32 -8.74
CA LEU A 196 -9.42 5.19 -8.78
C LEU A 196 -10.63 4.64 -8.03
N SER A 197 -10.72 3.32 -7.86
CA SER A 197 -11.78 2.67 -7.07
C SER A 197 -11.44 2.53 -5.57
N GLY A 198 -10.22 2.88 -5.16
CA GLY A 198 -9.71 2.69 -3.81
C GLY A 198 -9.45 1.22 -3.45
N THR A 199 -9.34 0.35 -4.45
CA THR A 199 -9.15 -1.10 -4.26
C THR A 199 -7.68 -1.46 -4.04
N ILE A 200 -6.79 -0.75 -4.72
CA ILE A 200 -5.33 -0.85 -4.55
C ILE A 200 -4.77 0.55 -4.27
N TYR A 201 -3.56 0.58 -3.74
CA TYR A 201 -2.76 1.79 -3.69
C TYR A 201 -1.69 1.68 -4.78
N ASP A 202 -1.51 2.72 -5.60
CA ASP A 202 -0.40 2.81 -6.54
C ASP A 202 0.02 4.29 -6.59
N PRO A 203 1.24 4.65 -6.14
CA PRO A 203 1.75 6.02 -6.23
C PRO A 203 1.95 6.49 -7.70
N GLY A 204 1.61 5.66 -8.68
CA GLY A 204 1.43 5.98 -10.09
C GLY A 204 2.65 5.62 -10.94
N SER A 205 2.58 5.86 -12.26
CA SER A 205 3.65 5.56 -13.22
C SER A 205 4.06 4.08 -13.32
N TYR A 206 3.64 3.44 -14.41
CA TYR A 206 4.00 2.07 -14.75
C TYR A 206 5.47 1.92 -15.16
N ALA A 207 6.09 0.79 -14.82
CA ALA A 207 7.41 0.40 -15.32
C ALA A 207 7.37 -0.99 -15.97
N GLN A 208 8.19 -1.17 -17.00
CA GLN A 208 8.46 -2.48 -17.62
C GLN A 208 9.89 -2.88 -17.35
N PHE A 209 10.10 -4.19 -17.26
CA PHE A 209 11.38 -4.77 -16.91
C PHE A 209 11.68 -5.94 -17.85
N GLU A 210 12.92 -6.07 -18.26
CA GLU A 210 13.40 -7.17 -19.10
C GLU A 210 13.58 -8.46 -18.29
N SER A 211 13.76 -8.34 -16.97
CA SER A 211 13.94 -9.48 -16.07
C SER A 211 13.36 -9.27 -14.68
N ALA A 212 13.09 -10.37 -13.97
CA ALA A 212 12.69 -10.34 -12.56
C ALA A 212 13.76 -9.65 -11.68
N ARG A 213 15.04 -9.83 -12.01
CA ARG A 213 16.13 -9.18 -11.27
C ARG A 213 16.12 -7.67 -11.43
N GLU A 214 15.89 -7.18 -12.63
CA GLU A 214 15.75 -5.75 -12.91
C GLU A 214 14.57 -5.15 -12.15
N ARG A 215 13.41 -5.83 -12.18
CA ARG A 215 12.23 -5.44 -11.39
C ARG A 215 12.54 -5.34 -9.91
N ARG A 216 13.18 -6.36 -9.32
CA ARG A 216 13.57 -6.34 -7.89
C ARG A 216 14.50 -5.17 -7.58
N ASN A 217 15.52 -4.93 -8.39
CA ASN A 217 16.44 -3.80 -8.21
C ASN A 217 15.71 -2.45 -8.27
N TYR A 218 14.76 -2.29 -9.20
CA TYR A 218 13.91 -1.11 -9.29
C TYR A 218 13.09 -0.91 -8.01
N LEU A 219 12.45 -1.98 -7.52
CA LEU A 219 11.64 -1.93 -6.29
C LEU A 219 12.50 -1.63 -5.05
N HIS A 220 13.72 -2.13 -4.96
CA HIS A 220 14.65 -1.77 -3.87
C HIS A 220 14.95 -0.28 -3.83
N ILE A 221 15.19 0.34 -4.99
CA ILE A 221 15.39 1.79 -5.08
C ILE A 221 14.12 2.51 -4.63
N ALA A 222 12.95 2.09 -5.12
CA ALA A 222 11.69 2.69 -4.74
C ALA A 222 11.44 2.61 -3.22
N ILE A 223 11.64 1.44 -2.61
CA ILE A 223 11.50 1.22 -1.16
C ILE A 223 12.46 2.13 -0.38
N ARG A 224 13.73 2.21 -0.80
CA ARG A 224 14.72 3.04 -0.10
C ARG A 224 14.40 4.53 -0.21
N THR A 225 13.96 4.98 -1.39
CA THR A 225 13.49 6.35 -1.60
C THR A 225 12.26 6.65 -0.76
N THR A 226 11.27 5.76 -0.73
CA THR A 226 10.08 5.92 0.12
C THR A 226 10.47 6.01 1.59
N TYR A 227 11.34 5.13 2.08
CA TYR A 227 11.80 5.20 3.47
C TYR A 227 12.45 6.56 3.78
N LEU A 228 13.34 7.04 2.90
CA LEU A 228 13.99 8.33 3.06
C LEU A 228 13.00 9.50 3.08
N ALA A 229 11.94 9.41 2.28
CA ALA A 229 10.87 10.41 2.26
C ALA A 229 9.99 10.37 3.53
N LEU A 230 9.83 9.20 4.16
CA LEU A 230 9.06 9.03 5.40
C LEU A 230 9.86 9.39 6.66
N GLU A 231 11.18 9.28 6.60
CA GLU A 231 12.03 9.86 7.63
C GLU A 231 11.96 11.40 7.54
N PRO A 232 12.09 12.13 8.65
CA PRO A 232 12.11 13.60 8.67
C PRO A 232 13.41 14.18 8.08
N PHE A 233 13.88 13.62 6.97
CA PHE A 233 14.98 14.15 6.18
C PHE A 233 14.48 15.29 5.30
N ASP A 234 15.30 16.32 5.19
CA ASP A 234 15.10 17.45 4.28
C ASP A 234 14.95 16.92 2.84
N ALA A 235 13.81 17.18 2.19
CA ALA A 235 13.50 16.72 0.84
C ALA A 235 14.58 17.09 -0.19
N THR A 236 15.27 18.22 0.01
CA THR A 236 16.40 18.63 -0.85
C THR A 236 17.62 17.72 -0.72
N LYS A 237 17.76 17.01 0.40
CA LYS A 237 18.79 16.00 0.62
C LYS A 237 18.41 14.67 -0.01
N VAL A 238 17.11 14.36 -0.16
CA VAL A 238 16.63 13.14 -0.81
C VAL A 238 17.04 13.14 -2.29
N ASP A 239 16.78 14.22 -3.02
CA ASP A 239 17.19 14.32 -4.44
C ASP A 239 18.72 14.23 -4.64
N ARG A 240 19.49 14.84 -3.73
CA ARG A 240 20.96 14.83 -3.78
C ARG A 240 21.53 13.46 -3.44
N ALA A 241 21.02 12.84 -2.38
CA ALA A 241 21.34 11.48 -1.97
C ALA A 241 21.10 10.50 -3.12
N LEU A 242 19.92 10.56 -3.74
CA LEU A 242 19.51 9.62 -4.76
C LEU A 242 20.28 9.81 -6.07
N SER A 243 20.56 11.05 -6.48
CA SER A 243 21.35 11.32 -7.69
C SER A 243 22.80 10.83 -7.61
N GLN A 244 23.37 10.77 -6.40
CA GLN A 244 24.74 10.32 -6.17
C GLN A 244 24.82 8.81 -5.93
N TRP A 245 23.83 8.22 -5.28
CA TRP A 245 23.93 6.85 -4.78
C TRP A 245 23.28 5.79 -5.67
N LEU A 246 22.43 6.17 -6.63
CA LEU A 246 21.81 5.25 -7.58
C LEU A 246 22.82 4.28 -8.25
N PRO A 247 23.97 4.74 -8.79
CA PRO A 247 24.96 3.84 -9.41
C PRO A 247 25.62 2.87 -8.42
N GLU A 248 25.78 3.28 -7.15
CA GLU A 248 26.37 2.43 -6.10
C GLU A 248 25.36 1.42 -5.56
N TRP A 249 24.08 1.76 -5.53
CA TRP A 249 23.04 0.91 -4.97
C TRP A 249 22.70 -0.27 -5.87
N MET A 250 22.62 -0.05 -7.18
CA MET A 250 22.26 -1.08 -8.15
C MET A 250 23.02 -0.85 -9.46
N PRO A 251 24.31 -1.24 -9.57
CA PRO A 251 25.11 -1.03 -10.78
C PRO A 251 24.56 -1.75 -12.02
N SER A 252 23.66 -2.73 -11.83
CA SER A 252 23.02 -3.50 -12.90
C SER A 252 21.69 -2.93 -13.39
N LEU A 253 21.15 -1.87 -12.76
CA LEU A 253 19.91 -1.23 -13.22
C LEU A 253 20.24 -0.06 -14.16
N PRO A 254 19.58 0.05 -15.34
CA PRO A 254 19.71 1.23 -16.19
C PRO A 254 19.41 2.51 -15.40
N ARG A 255 20.22 3.56 -15.60
CA ARG A 255 20.14 4.79 -14.82
C ARG A 255 18.75 5.43 -14.93
N GLU A 256 18.15 5.38 -16.11
CA GLU A 256 16.82 5.89 -16.42
C GLU A 256 15.75 5.18 -15.58
N ALA A 257 15.84 3.86 -15.44
CA ALA A 257 14.94 3.07 -14.60
C ALA A 257 15.11 3.42 -13.12
N GLY A 258 16.35 3.62 -12.66
CA GLY A 258 16.63 4.08 -11.30
C GLY A 258 16.05 5.48 -11.01
N VAL A 259 16.23 6.44 -11.91
CA VAL A 259 15.64 7.77 -11.81
C VAL A 259 14.10 7.70 -11.83
N HIS A 260 13.55 6.81 -12.65
CA HIS A 260 12.10 6.58 -12.68
C HIS A 260 11.58 6.04 -11.34
N ALA A 261 12.26 5.06 -10.74
CA ALA A 261 11.91 4.52 -9.42
C ALA A 261 11.87 5.62 -8.35
N VAL A 262 12.88 6.48 -8.31
CA VAL A 262 12.94 7.62 -7.39
C VAL A 262 11.74 8.55 -7.58
N LYS A 263 11.48 8.99 -8.81
CA LYS A 263 10.36 9.90 -9.11
C LYS A 263 9.03 9.29 -8.73
N ARG A 264 8.85 7.98 -8.96
CA ARG A 264 7.64 7.25 -8.59
C ARG A 264 7.46 7.19 -7.08
N ALA A 265 8.50 6.84 -6.34
CA ALA A 265 8.49 6.75 -4.88
C ALA A 265 8.22 8.10 -4.19
N LEU A 266 8.61 9.22 -4.80
CA LEU A 266 8.35 10.58 -4.29
C LEU A 266 6.93 11.10 -4.60
N ARG A 267 6.05 10.33 -5.25
CA ARG A 267 4.64 10.70 -5.50
C ARG A 267 3.70 10.35 -4.36
N LEU A 268 4.23 9.87 -3.24
CA LEU A 268 3.46 9.67 -2.02
C LEU A 268 2.75 10.97 -1.61
N ASP A 269 1.56 10.85 -1.04
CA ASP A 269 0.77 12.00 -0.62
C ASP A 269 1.52 12.77 0.49
N ASP A 270 1.84 14.05 0.25
CA ASP A 270 2.54 14.91 1.21
C ASP A 270 1.84 14.94 2.57
N ALA A 271 0.51 14.93 2.58
CA ALA A 271 -0.26 14.98 3.81
C ALA A 271 -0.32 13.60 4.49
N PHE A 272 -0.05 12.49 3.78
CA PHE A 272 0.30 11.23 4.43
C PHE A 272 1.66 11.32 5.14
N ILE A 273 2.71 11.79 4.45
CA ILE A 273 4.08 11.90 4.97
C ILE A 273 4.15 12.84 6.18
N GLU A 274 3.67 14.07 6.01
CA GLU A 274 3.83 15.16 6.98
C GLU A 274 2.89 15.03 8.18
N VAL A 275 1.73 14.38 8.00
CA VAL A 275 0.65 14.42 8.99
C VAL A 275 0.22 13.02 9.41
N THR A 276 -0.29 12.22 8.47
CA THR A 276 -1.01 10.99 8.82
C THR A 276 -0.10 9.95 9.44
N ASN A 277 1.04 9.66 8.81
CA ASN A 277 2.01 8.68 9.30
C ASN A 277 2.57 9.10 10.68
N LEU A 278 3.09 10.33 10.80
CA LEU A 278 3.64 10.84 12.06
C LEU A 278 2.59 10.89 13.19
N ALA A 279 1.35 11.31 12.88
CA ALA A 279 0.28 11.36 13.86
C ALA A 279 -0.13 9.96 14.33
N TRP A 280 -0.21 8.97 13.42
CA TRP A 280 -0.51 7.59 13.76
C TRP A 280 0.56 7.02 14.70
N GLN A 281 1.84 7.17 14.33
CA GLN A 281 2.96 6.67 15.13
C GLN A 281 2.99 7.28 16.53
N LYS A 282 2.78 8.59 16.64
CA LYS A 282 2.71 9.28 17.93
C LYS A 282 1.54 8.80 18.78
N LYS A 283 0.36 8.63 18.16
CA LYS A 283 -0.87 8.22 18.85
C LYS A 283 -0.80 6.78 19.36
N HIS A 284 -0.19 5.87 18.60
CA HIS A 284 -0.28 4.42 18.84
C HIS A 284 1.04 3.77 19.29
N LEU A 285 2.06 4.56 19.62
CA LEU A 285 3.39 4.07 20.01
C LEU A 285 3.35 3.01 21.12
N GLU A 286 2.57 3.24 22.18
CA GLU A 286 2.48 2.30 23.31
C GLU A 286 1.74 1.01 22.93
N THR A 287 0.69 1.12 22.12
CA THR A 287 -0.01 -0.05 21.56
C THR A 287 0.94 -0.88 20.70
N PHE A 288 1.76 -0.22 19.89
CA PHE A 288 2.75 -0.89 19.05
C PHE A 288 3.85 -1.57 19.88
N LYS A 289 4.35 -0.93 20.94
CA LYS A 289 5.28 -1.55 21.90
C LYS A 289 4.71 -2.82 22.54
N LYS A 290 3.42 -2.79 22.92
CA LYS A 290 2.71 -3.96 23.47
C LYS A 290 2.62 -5.07 22.44
N PHE A 291 2.20 -4.74 21.22
CA PHE A 291 2.13 -5.67 20.08
C PHE A 291 3.49 -6.36 19.82
N LEU A 292 4.58 -5.61 19.74
CA LEU A 292 5.93 -6.17 19.61
C LEU A 292 6.33 -7.03 20.82
N GLY A 293 5.84 -6.68 22.01
CA GLY A 293 5.94 -7.49 23.22
C GLY A 293 5.33 -8.87 23.08
N GLU A 294 4.11 -8.93 22.56
CA GLU A 294 3.36 -10.16 22.31
C GLU A 294 4.03 -11.00 21.22
N LYS A 295 4.40 -10.37 20.09
CA LYS A 295 5.14 -11.04 19.00
C LYS A 295 6.47 -11.62 19.48
N ALA A 296 7.24 -10.87 20.27
CA ALA A 296 8.50 -11.36 20.82
C ALA A 296 8.30 -12.58 21.74
N ARG A 297 7.22 -12.60 22.53
CA ARG A 297 6.89 -13.77 23.37
C ARG A 297 6.50 -14.98 22.53
N ALA A 298 5.70 -14.78 21.48
CA ALA A 298 5.31 -15.85 20.56
C ALA A 298 6.50 -16.44 19.79
N LYS A 299 7.53 -15.62 19.51
CA LYS A 299 8.77 -16.06 18.83
C LYS A 299 9.84 -16.65 19.78
N ARG A 300 9.63 -16.68 21.11
CA ARG A 300 10.59 -17.27 22.06
C ARG A 300 10.73 -18.77 21.79
N GLY A 301 11.90 -19.20 21.31
CA GLY A 301 12.22 -20.59 20.94
C GLY A 301 12.59 -20.75 19.47
N MET A 302 12.28 -19.76 18.63
CA MET A 302 12.84 -19.65 17.27
C MET A 302 14.05 -18.72 17.32
N ASN A 303 15.13 -19.03 16.60
CA ASN A 303 16.25 -18.11 16.38
C ASN A 303 15.75 -16.89 15.59
N SER A 304 15.07 -15.96 16.28
CA SER A 304 14.53 -14.77 15.64
C SER A 304 15.67 -13.80 15.38
N ALA A 305 16.05 -13.67 14.11
CA ALA A 305 16.97 -12.62 13.68
C ALA A 305 16.46 -11.27 14.19
N VAL A 306 17.37 -10.48 14.77
CA VAL A 306 17.08 -9.14 15.28
C VAL A 306 17.35 -8.14 14.16
N PHE A 307 16.39 -7.27 13.88
CA PHE A 307 16.51 -6.24 12.85
C PHE A 307 17.14 -4.98 13.43
N THR A 308 18.20 -4.48 12.80
CA THR A 308 18.74 -3.15 13.10
C THR A 308 18.69 -2.32 11.81
N LEU A 309 17.87 -1.27 11.80
CA LEU A 309 17.97 -0.24 10.77
C LEU A 309 19.01 0.77 11.22
N SER A 310 20.08 0.90 10.44
CA SER A 310 21.02 1.98 10.64
C SER A 310 20.35 3.33 10.40
N PRO A 311 20.66 4.37 11.21
CA PRO A 311 20.30 5.76 10.92
C PRO A 311 20.84 6.23 9.57
N ASP A 312 21.97 5.65 9.15
CA ASP A 312 22.59 5.93 7.87
C ASP A 312 21.99 5.02 6.80
N ALA A 313 21.19 5.61 5.93
CA ALA A 313 20.60 4.93 4.81
C ALA A 313 21.65 4.27 3.91
N GLN A 314 22.90 4.76 3.85
CA GLN A 314 23.97 4.16 3.03
C GLN A 314 24.35 2.74 3.47
N SER A 315 24.29 2.46 4.78
CA SER A 315 24.70 1.18 5.39
C SER A 315 23.66 0.04 5.31
N TRP A 316 22.70 0.14 4.39
CA TRP A 316 21.53 -0.74 4.25
C TRP A 316 21.80 -2.11 3.60
N ILE A 317 22.87 -2.80 3.98
CA ILE A 317 23.11 -4.18 3.52
C ILE A 317 22.08 -5.15 4.13
N ASP A 318 21.77 -5.02 5.42
CA ASP A 318 20.82 -5.91 6.12
C ASP A 318 19.35 -5.73 5.66
N PRO A 319 18.82 -4.51 5.43
CA PRO A 319 17.46 -4.31 4.91
C PRO A 319 17.27 -4.86 3.50
N TYR A 320 18.29 -4.85 2.65
CA TYR A 320 18.22 -5.43 1.31
C TYR A 320 17.90 -6.94 1.36
N LEU A 321 18.62 -7.70 2.19
CA LEU A 321 18.38 -9.14 2.35
C LEU A 321 17.00 -9.43 2.95
N VAL A 322 16.51 -8.55 3.83
CA VAL A 322 15.15 -8.67 4.38
C VAL A 322 14.11 -8.45 3.29
N VAL A 323 14.27 -7.44 2.44
CA VAL A 323 13.37 -7.17 1.33
C VAL A 323 13.40 -8.29 0.28
N GLU A 324 14.56 -8.86 -0.05
CA GLU A 324 14.63 -10.03 -0.95
C GLU A 324 13.84 -11.22 -0.40
N LYS A 325 13.92 -11.50 0.91
CA LYS A 325 13.11 -12.55 1.53
C LYS A 325 11.61 -12.26 1.46
N VAL A 326 11.22 -11.00 1.58
CA VAL A 326 9.83 -10.58 1.40
C VAL A 326 9.39 -10.82 -0.04
N PHE A 327 10.23 -10.46 -1.02
CA PHE A 327 9.96 -10.72 -2.43
C PHE A 327 9.83 -12.21 -2.73
N ASP A 328 10.74 -13.04 -2.22
CA ASP A 328 10.67 -14.49 -2.37
C ASP A 328 9.39 -15.06 -1.74
N HIS A 329 8.98 -14.57 -0.57
CA HIS A 329 7.77 -15.00 0.11
C HIS A 329 6.49 -14.67 -0.68
N LEU A 330 6.48 -13.52 -1.37
CA LEU A 330 5.38 -13.06 -2.22
C LEU A 330 5.45 -13.58 -3.67
N GLY A 331 6.56 -14.21 -4.07
CA GLY A 331 6.78 -14.69 -5.43
C GLY A 331 7.08 -13.58 -6.45
N LEU A 332 7.76 -12.50 -6.02
CA LEU A 332 8.06 -11.31 -6.82
C LEU A 332 9.33 -11.40 -7.67
#